data_AF-A0AAD0NJA8-F1
#
_entry.id   AF-A0AAD0NJA8-F1
#
_cell.length_a   1.000
_cell.length_b   1.000
_cell.length_c   1.000
_cell.angle_alpha   90.00
_cell.angle_beta   90.00
_cell.angle_gamma   90.00
#
_symmetry.space_group_name_H-M   'P 1'
#
loop_
_entity.id
_entity.type
_entity.pdbx_description
1 polymer ?
#
loop_
_entity_poly.entity_id
_entity_poly.type
_entity_poly.pdbx_seq_one_letter_code
_entity_poly.pdbx_strand_id
1 'polypeptide(L)'
;MIEFSVVDWAAWAPGLTERSQWMDWARTPFLPQGEGTPALAEIPAMQRRRIERLGRMAIQTACWCEDGQGADSQVPLVFASRHGDVARSMELLGSLAANEPLSPTGFGLSVHNAIAALYSIARGHRGNYLALAAGQATVEAACLEAVGLLADGAPEVRIVVYESPLPDVYAEFADEPDPFFAWCWRLAPADAAGTGLRLAWQAAEGAPQTAPGLLPHALDLHRFLLGQDASLEHVSQGQRWCWSRRV
;
A
#
# COMPACT_ATOMS: atom_id res chain seq x y z
N MET A 1 -15.97 -13.89 3.77
CA MET A 1 -15.19 -13.93 2.51
C MET A 1 -15.63 -12.80 1.61
N ILE A 2 -14.75 -12.33 0.73
CA ILE A 2 -15.04 -11.36 -0.34
C ILE A 2 -14.42 -11.84 -1.65
N GLU A 3 -14.94 -11.33 -2.77
CA GLU A 3 -14.46 -11.60 -4.12
C GLU A 3 -14.42 -10.30 -4.93
N PHE A 4 -13.40 -10.14 -5.77
CA PHE A 4 -13.22 -8.96 -6.61
C PHE A 4 -12.31 -9.29 -7.81
N SER A 5 -12.23 -8.37 -8.77
CA SER A 5 -11.31 -8.47 -9.90
C SER A 5 -10.28 -7.35 -9.81
N VAL A 6 -8.99 -7.69 -9.93
CA VAL A 6 -7.93 -6.69 -10.11
C VAL A 6 -7.77 -6.45 -11.60
N VAL A 7 -8.27 -5.31 -12.06
CA VAL A 7 -8.31 -4.95 -13.49
C VAL A 7 -7.03 -4.24 -13.94
N ASP A 8 -6.30 -3.64 -13.01
CA ASP A 8 -5.00 -3.04 -13.27
C ASP A 8 -4.15 -2.92 -12.00
N TRP A 9 -2.84 -2.73 -12.19
CA TRP A 9 -1.89 -2.55 -11.09
C TRP A 9 -0.71 -1.66 -11.49
N ALA A 10 -0.10 -1.03 -10.50
CA ALA A 10 1.19 -0.36 -10.63
C ALA A 10 2.04 -0.63 -9.38
N ALA A 11 3.35 -0.60 -9.51
CA ALA A 11 4.24 -0.80 -8.37
C ALA A 11 5.55 -0.05 -8.55
N TRP A 12 6.17 0.31 -7.42
CA TRP A 12 7.44 0.98 -7.37
C TRP A 12 8.24 0.49 -6.16
N ALA A 13 9.50 0.16 -6.39
CA ALA A 13 10.50 -0.06 -5.36
C ALA A 13 11.87 0.35 -5.92
N PRO A 14 12.91 0.53 -5.09
CA PRO A 14 14.24 0.83 -5.58
C PRO A 14 14.72 -0.23 -6.59
N GLY A 15 15.03 0.20 -7.82
CA GLY A 15 15.43 -0.70 -8.91
C GLY A 15 14.27 -1.41 -9.64
N LEU A 16 13.02 -1.23 -9.21
CA LEU A 16 11.81 -1.82 -9.81
C LEU A 16 10.80 -0.71 -10.13
N THR A 17 10.83 -0.19 -11.36
CA THR A 17 10.01 0.94 -11.81
C THR A 17 9.08 0.61 -12.97
N GLU A 18 9.42 -0.41 -13.75
CA GLU A 18 8.66 -0.83 -14.93
C GLU A 18 7.88 -2.12 -14.67
N ARG A 19 6.74 -2.30 -15.35
CA ARG A 19 5.92 -3.51 -15.19
C ARG A 19 6.66 -4.79 -15.58
N SER A 20 7.51 -4.73 -16.61
CA SER A 20 8.37 -5.85 -17.03
C SER A 20 9.29 -6.31 -15.89
N GLN A 21 9.92 -5.37 -15.18
CA GLN A 21 10.79 -5.65 -14.03
C GLN A 21 10.01 -6.30 -12.90
N TRP A 22 8.80 -5.83 -12.60
CA TRP A 22 7.93 -6.44 -11.59
C TRP A 22 7.46 -7.86 -11.96
N MET A 23 7.14 -8.08 -13.23
CA MET A 23 6.79 -9.42 -13.75
C MET A 23 7.98 -10.38 -13.66
N ASP A 24 9.21 -9.90 -13.90
CA ASP A 24 10.44 -10.69 -13.78
C ASP A 24 10.78 -10.97 -12.31
N TRP A 25 10.69 -9.94 -11.47
CA TRP A 25 10.85 -10.05 -10.02
C TRP A 25 9.86 -11.04 -9.40
N ALA A 26 8.60 -11.07 -9.85
CA ALA A 26 7.61 -11.99 -9.30
C ALA A 26 7.96 -13.48 -9.54
N ARG A 27 8.76 -13.79 -10.58
CA ARG A 27 9.23 -15.15 -10.87
C ARG A 27 10.45 -15.53 -10.04
N THR A 28 11.29 -14.56 -9.68
CA THR A 28 12.49 -14.76 -8.86
C THR A 28 12.61 -13.61 -7.84
N PRO A 29 11.80 -13.65 -6.77
CA PRO A 29 11.68 -12.50 -5.87
C PRO A 29 12.98 -12.27 -5.11
N PHE A 30 13.25 -10.99 -4.86
CA PHE A 30 14.30 -10.52 -3.95
C PHE A 30 13.79 -9.33 -3.15
N LEU A 31 14.40 -9.06 -1.99
CA LEU A 31 14.05 -7.90 -1.19
C LEU A 31 14.56 -6.62 -1.87
N PRO A 32 13.71 -5.66 -2.27
CA PRO A 32 14.17 -4.44 -2.94
C PRO A 32 15.09 -3.61 -2.03
N GLN A 33 16.16 -3.04 -2.61
CA GLN A 33 17.16 -2.25 -1.89
C GLN A 33 17.66 -1.07 -2.72
N GLY A 34 18.09 0.00 -2.06
CA GLY A 34 18.71 1.18 -2.68
C GLY A 34 18.01 2.49 -2.31
N GLU A 35 18.53 3.61 -2.81
CA GLU A 35 18.13 4.98 -2.43
C GLU A 35 17.29 5.71 -3.49
N GLY A 36 16.82 4.99 -4.52
CA GLY A 36 15.99 5.55 -5.57
C GLY A 36 14.72 6.23 -5.00
N THR A 37 14.23 7.24 -5.70
CA THR A 37 12.97 7.92 -5.36
C THR A 37 12.26 8.26 -6.68
N PRO A 38 10.94 8.01 -6.80
CA PRO A 38 10.24 8.32 -8.04
C PRO A 38 10.19 9.83 -8.31
N ALA A 39 10.30 10.20 -9.58
CA ALA A 39 10.32 11.58 -10.03
C ALA A 39 8.99 12.31 -9.76
N LEU A 40 7.89 11.56 -9.74
CA LEU A 40 6.54 12.05 -9.51
C LEU A 40 6.16 13.14 -10.53
N ALA A 41 6.33 12.86 -11.82
CA ALA A 41 6.22 13.87 -12.88
C ALA A 41 4.80 14.45 -13.03
N GLU A 42 3.79 13.70 -12.61
CA GLU A 42 2.37 14.01 -12.67
C GLU A 42 1.94 15.09 -11.68
N ILE A 43 2.80 15.41 -10.70
CA ILE A 43 2.51 16.39 -9.65
C ILE A 43 3.21 17.73 -9.94
N PRO A 44 2.53 18.89 -9.79
CA PRO A 44 3.14 20.20 -9.95
C PRO A 44 4.40 20.39 -9.10
N ALA A 45 5.44 21.00 -9.69
CA ALA A 45 6.76 21.11 -9.08
C ALA A 45 6.80 21.69 -7.66
N MET A 46 5.95 22.69 -7.35
CA MET A 46 5.90 23.28 -6.01
C MET A 46 5.34 22.32 -4.95
N GLN A 47 4.33 21.52 -5.29
CA GLN A 47 3.74 20.56 -4.37
C GLN A 47 4.68 19.38 -4.13
N ARG A 48 5.41 18.92 -5.17
CA ARG A 48 6.42 17.84 -5.06
C ARG A 48 7.49 18.08 -4.01
N ARG A 49 7.85 19.34 -3.74
CA ARG A 49 8.87 19.70 -2.76
C ARG A 49 8.48 19.37 -1.32
N ARG A 50 7.19 19.16 -1.04
CA ARG A 50 6.65 18.84 0.29
C ARG A 50 6.40 17.34 0.48
N ILE A 51 6.73 16.52 -0.52
CA ILE A 51 6.45 15.09 -0.53
C ILE A 51 7.78 14.35 -0.42
N GLU A 52 7.97 13.67 0.71
CA GLU A 52 9.12 12.81 0.96
C GLU A 52 9.02 11.48 0.22
N ARG A 53 10.09 10.68 0.33
CA ARG A 53 10.25 9.43 -0.42
C ARG A 53 9.03 8.51 -0.31
N LEU A 54 8.55 8.20 0.90
CA LEU A 54 7.38 7.35 1.12
C LEU A 54 6.14 7.87 0.38
N GLY A 55 5.81 9.15 0.58
CA GLY A 55 4.72 9.80 -0.13
C GLY A 55 4.90 9.80 -1.64
N ARG A 56 6.13 9.97 -2.16
CA ARG A 56 6.40 9.92 -3.60
C ARG A 56 6.11 8.55 -4.19
N MET A 57 6.48 7.46 -3.51
CA MET A 57 6.20 6.10 -3.97
C MET A 57 4.70 5.82 -4.03
N ALA A 58 3.99 6.12 -2.95
CA ALA A 58 2.54 5.92 -2.85
C ALA A 58 1.79 6.74 -3.91
N ILE A 59 2.10 8.03 -4.03
CA ILE A 59 1.42 8.92 -4.99
C ILE A 59 1.78 8.53 -6.43
N GLN A 60 3.02 8.13 -6.71
CA GLN A 60 3.44 7.72 -8.05
C GLN A 60 2.66 6.47 -8.51
N THR A 61 2.56 5.44 -7.67
CA THR A 61 1.82 4.22 -8.00
C THR A 61 0.33 4.47 -8.13
N ALA A 62 -0.23 5.36 -7.30
CA ALA A 62 -1.60 5.83 -7.46
C ALA A 62 -1.85 6.51 -8.82
N CYS A 63 -0.91 7.36 -9.28
CA CYS A 63 -0.99 8.04 -10.58
C CYS A 63 -0.88 7.05 -11.75
N TRP A 64 0.02 6.07 -11.67
CA TRP A 64 0.20 5.06 -12.73
C TRP A 64 -0.94 4.06 -12.86
N CYS A 65 -1.81 3.98 -11.85
CA CYS A 65 -2.96 3.08 -11.82
C CYS A 65 -4.30 3.84 -11.97
N GLU A 66 -4.27 5.06 -12.52
CA GLU A 66 -5.47 5.81 -12.88
C GLU A 66 -6.27 5.11 -14.00
N ASP A 67 -7.58 5.28 -13.99
CA ASP A 67 -8.45 4.90 -15.10
C ASP A 67 -8.28 5.88 -16.27
N GLY A 68 -9.03 5.66 -17.36
CA GLY A 68 -8.94 6.50 -18.56
C GLY A 68 -9.27 8.00 -18.34
N GLN A 69 -9.85 8.34 -17.18
CA GLN A 69 -10.17 9.73 -16.78
C GLN A 69 -9.00 10.45 -16.10
N GLY A 70 -7.92 9.74 -15.73
CA GLY A 70 -6.72 10.36 -15.17
C GLY A 70 -7.02 11.22 -13.93
N ALA A 71 -6.67 12.51 -13.98
CA ALA A 71 -6.88 13.45 -12.87
C ALA A 71 -8.35 13.75 -12.55
N ASP A 72 -9.24 13.64 -13.54
CA ASP A 72 -10.68 13.91 -13.35
C ASP A 72 -11.42 12.73 -12.71
N SER A 73 -10.73 11.59 -12.57
CA SER A 73 -11.24 10.38 -11.92
C SER A 73 -11.77 10.66 -10.52
N GLN A 74 -12.98 10.17 -10.25
CA GLN A 74 -13.58 10.15 -8.91
C GLN A 74 -13.57 8.75 -8.30
N VAL A 75 -12.79 7.83 -8.87
CA VAL A 75 -12.60 6.47 -8.34
C VAL A 75 -12.07 6.56 -6.89
N PRO A 76 -12.79 5.98 -5.91
CA PRO A 76 -12.37 6.01 -4.52
C PRO A 76 -10.95 5.47 -4.31
N LEU A 77 -10.23 6.05 -3.36
CA LEU A 77 -8.88 5.64 -2.99
C LEU A 77 -8.80 5.15 -1.55
N VAL A 78 -8.14 4.01 -1.38
CA VAL A 78 -7.79 3.43 -0.08
C VAL A 78 -6.28 3.44 0.05
N PHE A 79 -5.74 4.39 0.81
CA PHE A 79 -4.31 4.40 1.16
C PHE A 79 -4.10 3.56 2.42
N ALA A 80 -3.29 2.52 2.31
CA ALA A 80 -3.09 1.56 3.38
C ALA A 80 -1.61 1.42 3.70
N SER A 81 -1.27 1.60 4.97
CA SER A 81 0.07 1.37 5.47
C SER A 81 -0.04 0.88 6.91
N ARG A 82 0.75 -0.14 7.25
CA ARG A 82 0.84 -0.74 8.57
C ARG A 82 1.45 0.25 9.56
N HIS A 83 2.48 0.99 9.14
CA HIS A 83 3.26 1.85 10.02
C HIS A 83 3.12 3.35 9.71
N GLY A 84 2.61 3.71 8.53
CA GLY A 84 2.57 5.10 8.07
C GLY A 84 3.96 5.71 7.94
N ASP A 85 4.05 7.04 8.00
CA ASP A 85 5.34 7.77 8.03
C ASP A 85 5.89 7.81 9.47
N VAL A 86 6.29 6.64 9.97
CA VAL A 86 6.82 6.48 11.34
C VAL A 86 8.14 7.24 11.53
N ALA A 87 8.96 7.37 10.49
CA ALA A 87 10.21 8.12 10.53
C ALA A 87 9.96 9.59 10.91
N ARG A 88 8.99 10.25 10.26
CA ARG A 88 8.55 11.59 10.62
C ARG A 88 8.06 11.69 12.06
N SER A 89 7.28 10.71 12.51
CA SER A 89 6.78 10.69 13.89
C SER A 89 7.94 10.60 14.89
N MET A 90 8.98 9.82 14.58
CA MET A 90 10.18 9.72 15.40
C MET A 90 11.02 10.98 15.40
N GLU A 91 11.14 11.69 14.27
CA GLU A 91 11.80 13.00 14.22
C GLU A 91 11.11 14.01 15.15
N LEU A 92 9.77 14.08 15.13
CA LEU A 92 9.00 14.97 16.02
C LEU A 92 9.18 14.61 17.49
N LEU A 93 9.15 13.32 17.83
CA LEU A 93 9.41 12.84 19.20
C LEU A 93 10.85 13.17 19.64
N GLY A 94 11.82 13.06 18.72
CA GLY A 94 13.21 13.45 18.96
C GLY A 94 13.35 14.93 19.31
N SER A 95 12.74 15.82 18.51
CA SER A 95 12.72 17.25 18.81
C SER A 95 12.04 17.57 20.15
N LEU A 96 10.93 16.90 20.47
CA LEU A 96 10.28 17.05 21.79
C LEU A 96 11.22 16.64 22.93
N ALA A 97 11.89 15.50 22.82
CA ALA A 97 12.84 15.02 23.83
C ALA A 97 14.04 15.97 23.99
N ALA A 98 14.46 16.63 22.91
CA ALA A 98 15.52 17.64 22.90
C ALA A 98 15.07 19.05 23.35
N ASN A 99 13.79 19.26 23.69
CA ASN A 99 13.18 20.59 23.93
C ASN A 99 13.33 21.56 22.75
N GLU A 100 13.33 21.04 21.53
CA GLU A 100 13.36 21.83 20.30
C GLU A 100 11.95 22.20 19.85
N PRO A 101 11.77 23.35 19.17
CA PRO A 101 10.47 23.75 18.64
C PRO A 101 10.00 22.79 17.54
N LEU A 102 8.75 22.34 17.64
CA LEU A 102 8.13 21.51 16.61
C LEU A 102 7.76 22.33 15.37
N SER A 103 8.09 21.79 14.19
CA SER A 103 7.63 22.34 12.91
C SER A 103 6.11 22.13 12.75
N PRO A 104 5.29 23.20 12.60
CA PRO A 104 3.86 23.05 12.36
C PRO A 104 3.56 22.24 11.08
N THR A 105 4.38 22.42 10.03
CA THR A 105 4.27 21.64 8.80
C THR A 105 4.64 20.17 9.04
N GLY A 106 5.71 19.92 9.80
CA GLY A 106 6.13 18.56 10.13
C GLY A 106 5.05 17.79 10.89
N PHE A 107 4.43 18.45 11.88
CA PHE A 107 3.29 17.91 12.62
C PHE A 107 2.06 17.70 11.73
N GLY A 108 1.73 18.65 10.85
CA GLY A 108 0.60 18.50 9.91
C GLY A 108 0.77 17.35 8.91
N LEU A 109 2.00 16.91 8.65
CA LEU A 109 2.31 15.78 7.78
C LEU A 109 2.50 14.45 8.52
N SER A 110 2.47 14.41 9.86
CA SER A 110 2.67 13.18 10.63
C SER A 110 1.40 12.35 10.85
N VAL A 111 0.25 12.87 10.45
CA VAL A 111 -1.02 12.12 10.47
C VAL A 111 -1.02 11.05 9.38
N HIS A 112 -1.62 9.88 9.66
CA HIS A 112 -1.61 8.72 8.74
C HIS A 112 -2.19 9.05 7.36
N ASN A 113 -3.19 9.92 7.30
CA ASN A 113 -3.84 10.32 6.05
C ASN A 113 -3.08 11.41 5.27
N ALA A 114 -1.92 11.89 5.74
CA ALA A 114 -1.20 12.99 5.10
C ALA A 114 -0.85 12.69 3.63
N ILE A 115 -0.38 11.47 3.33
CA ILE A 115 -0.02 11.07 1.96
C ILE A 115 -1.26 11.06 1.04
N ALA A 116 -2.39 10.52 1.53
CA ALA A 116 -3.65 10.51 0.79
C ALA A 116 -4.18 11.93 0.54
N ALA A 117 -4.10 12.80 1.55
CA ALA A 117 -4.47 14.20 1.44
C ALA A 117 -3.56 14.96 0.45
N LEU A 118 -2.25 14.69 0.46
CA LEU A 118 -1.30 15.24 -0.50
C LEU A 118 -1.64 14.79 -1.93
N TYR A 119 -1.98 13.51 -2.15
CA TYR A 119 -2.48 13.05 -3.46
C TYR A 119 -3.72 13.84 -3.88
N SER A 120 -4.74 13.89 -3.01
CA SER A 120 -6.02 14.55 -3.30
C SER A 120 -5.84 16.03 -3.66
N ILE A 121 -5.11 16.78 -2.85
CA ILE A 121 -4.83 18.21 -3.09
C ILE A 121 -4.04 18.39 -4.38
N ALA A 122 -3.03 17.56 -4.61
CA ALA A 122 -2.11 17.75 -5.72
C ALA A 122 -2.70 17.34 -7.07
N ARG A 123 -3.55 16.31 -7.09
CA ARG A 123 -4.28 15.85 -8.28
C ARG A 123 -5.64 16.52 -8.46
N GLY A 124 -6.08 17.35 -7.50
CA GLY A 124 -7.41 17.95 -7.53
C GLY A 124 -8.55 16.93 -7.37
N HIS A 125 -8.25 15.75 -6.82
CA HIS A 125 -9.22 14.69 -6.63
C HIS A 125 -10.17 15.04 -5.48
N ARG A 126 -11.47 15.09 -5.78
CA ARG A 126 -12.55 15.44 -4.85
C ARG A 126 -13.44 14.25 -4.46
N GLY A 127 -13.11 13.07 -4.98
CA GLY A 127 -13.79 11.82 -4.64
C GLY A 127 -13.40 11.34 -3.25
N ASN A 128 -13.99 10.21 -2.87
CA ASN A 128 -13.69 9.58 -1.59
C ASN A 128 -12.22 9.14 -1.54
N TYR A 129 -11.50 9.56 -0.51
CA TYR A 129 -10.22 8.95 -0.15
C TYR A 129 -10.20 8.66 1.34
N LEU A 130 -9.56 7.55 1.70
CA LEU A 130 -9.39 7.12 3.08
C LEU A 130 -7.97 6.62 3.30
N ALA A 131 -7.55 6.65 4.57
CA ALA A 131 -6.28 6.11 5.00
C ALA A 131 -6.51 5.14 6.15
N LEU A 132 -5.96 3.94 6.07
CA LEU A 132 -6.16 2.89 7.07
C LEU A 132 -4.87 2.16 7.44
N ALA A 133 -4.90 1.54 8.62
CA ALA A 133 -3.89 0.65 9.15
C ALA A 133 -4.59 -0.45 9.95
N ALA A 134 -4.18 -1.70 9.78
CA ALA A 134 -4.73 -2.84 10.53
C ALA A 134 -3.63 -3.85 10.92
N GLY A 135 -2.43 -3.34 11.25
CA GLY A 135 -1.29 -4.19 11.58
C GLY A 135 -0.89 -5.11 10.42
N GLN A 136 -0.64 -6.38 10.70
CA GLN A 136 -0.30 -7.39 9.69
C GLN A 136 -1.44 -7.64 8.68
N ALA A 137 -2.70 -7.34 9.05
CA ALA A 137 -3.87 -7.50 8.19
C ALA A 137 -4.22 -6.23 7.38
N THR A 138 -3.28 -5.28 7.24
CA THR A 138 -3.53 -3.98 6.59
C THR A 138 -4.02 -4.14 5.15
N VAL A 139 -3.47 -5.07 4.38
CA VAL A 139 -3.88 -5.29 2.98
C VAL A 139 -5.27 -5.92 2.92
N GLU A 140 -5.55 -6.90 3.77
CA GLU A 140 -6.85 -7.55 3.88
C GLU A 140 -7.94 -6.56 4.28
N ALA A 141 -7.67 -5.70 5.25
CA ALA A 141 -8.56 -4.62 5.66
C ALA A 141 -8.82 -3.63 4.51
N ALA A 142 -7.79 -3.29 3.72
CA ALA A 142 -7.95 -2.44 2.55
C ALA A 142 -8.83 -3.07 1.47
N CYS A 143 -8.70 -4.38 1.24
CA CYS A 143 -9.58 -5.10 0.31
C CYS A 143 -11.02 -5.19 0.83
N LEU A 144 -11.23 -5.37 2.13
CA LEU A 144 -12.56 -5.34 2.74
C LEU A 144 -13.23 -3.97 2.56
N GLU A 145 -12.51 -2.89 2.84
CA GLU A 145 -12.99 -1.52 2.64
C GLU A 145 -13.31 -1.25 1.16
N ALA A 146 -12.41 -1.65 0.24
CA ALA A 146 -12.63 -1.48 -1.19
C ALA A 146 -13.85 -2.25 -1.69
N VAL A 147 -14.06 -3.50 -1.24
CA VAL A 147 -15.26 -4.26 -1.60
C VAL A 147 -16.53 -3.64 -1.00
N GLY A 148 -16.45 -3.05 0.20
CA GLY A 148 -17.54 -2.25 0.76
C GLY A 148 -17.92 -1.08 -0.15
N LEU A 149 -16.93 -0.32 -0.61
CA LEU A 149 -17.14 0.80 -1.54
C LEU A 149 -17.70 0.35 -2.90
N LEU A 150 -17.26 -0.80 -3.42
CA LEU A 150 -17.84 -1.39 -4.63
C LEU A 150 -19.32 -1.77 -4.40
N ALA A 151 -19.64 -2.35 -3.24
CA ALA A 151 -21.01 -2.71 -2.86
C ALA A 151 -21.91 -1.46 -2.68
N ASP A 152 -21.34 -0.34 -2.26
CA ASP A 152 -22.01 0.97 -2.17
C ASP A 152 -22.17 1.67 -3.54
N GLY A 153 -21.73 1.03 -4.63
CA GLY A 153 -21.98 1.47 -6.01
C GLY A 153 -20.80 2.13 -6.71
N ALA A 154 -19.60 2.13 -6.12
CA ALA A 154 -18.40 2.54 -6.85
C ALA A 154 -18.11 1.54 -7.99
N PRO A 155 -17.85 2.00 -9.23
CA PRO A 155 -17.57 1.10 -10.34
C PRO A 155 -16.19 0.44 -10.21
N GLU A 156 -15.24 1.14 -9.60
CA GLU A 156 -13.88 0.68 -9.32
C GLU A 156 -13.40 1.34 -8.02
N VAL A 157 -12.35 0.79 -7.42
CA VAL A 157 -11.66 1.36 -6.24
C VAL A 157 -10.15 1.15 -6.39
N ARG A 158 -9.34 2.15 -6.05
CA ARG A 158 -7.88 2.02 -6.03
C ARG A 158 -7.38 1.78 -4.60
N ILE A 159 -6.66 0.71 -4.39
CA ILE A 159 -5.94 0.44 -3.14
C ILE A 159 -4.47 0.76 -3.37
N VAL A 160 -3.89 1.63 -2.54
CA VAL A 160 -2.47 2.00 -2.56
C VAL A 160 -1.84 1.52 -1.26
N VAL A 161 -0.95 0.54 -1.35
CA VAL A 161 -0.18 0.04 -0.20
C VAL A 161 1.25 0.52 -0.30
N TYR A 162 1.81 0.98 0.82
CA TYR A 162 3.15 1.55 0.85
C TYR A 162 3.78 1.38 2.23
N GLU A 163 5.07 1.07 2.25
CA GLU A 163 5.87 0.96 3.47
C GLU A 163 7.27 1.53 3.26
N SER A 164 7.91 1.84 4.39
CA SER A 164 9.32 2.20 4.50
C SER A 164 9.95 1.41 5.65
N PRO A 165 11.29 1.28 5.66
CA PRO A 165 12.00 0.73 6.80
C PRO A 165 11.62 1.43 8.11
N LEU A 166 11.52 0.65 9.18
CA LEU A 166 11.30 1.17 10.51
C LEU A 166 12.58 1.90 10.99
N PRO A 167 12.45 3.00 11.75
CA PRO A 167 13.59 3.62 12.43
C PRO A 167 14.31 2.61 13.32
N ASP A 168 15.65 2.71 13.40
CA ASP A 168 16.52 1.74 14.10
C ASP A 168 16.09 1.43 15.55
N VAL A 169 15.45 2.40 16.24
CA VAL A 169 14.92 2.20 17.60
C VAL A 169 13.85 1.10 17.68
N TYR A 170 13.21 0.76 16.56
CA TYR A 170 12.21 -0.29 16.44
C TYR A 170 12.76 -1.61 15.88
N ALA A 171 14.06 -1.71 15.61
CA ALA A 171 14.65 -2.89 14.97
C ALA A 171 14.37 -4.20 15.75
N GLU A 172 14.33 -4.15 17.08
CA GLU A 172 14.03 -5.33 17.92
C GLU A 172 12.56 -5.79 17.83
N PHE A 173 11.67 -4.95 17.31
CA PHE A 173 10.24 -5.23 17.16
C PHE A 173 9.84 -5.56 15.72
N ALA A 174 10.78 -5.50 14.77
CA ALA A 174 10.53 -5.87 13.38
C ALA A 174 10.19 -7.37 13.30
N ASP A 175 9.03 -7.69 12.74
CA ASP A 175 8.51 -9.05 12.62
C ASP A 175 8.49 -9.57 11.17
N GLU A 176 8.92 -8.73 10.21
CA GLU A 176 9.11 -9.05 8.80
C GLU A 176 10.18 -8.14 8.16
N PRO A 177 10.73 -8.46 6.97
CA PRO A 177 11.62 -7.55 6.24
C PRO A 177 10.88 -6.28 5.79
N ASP A 178 11.53 -5.11 5.90
CA ASP A 178 10.88 -3.80 5.77
C ASP A 178 11.51 -2.90 4.67
N PRO A 179 11.48 -3.28 3.38
CA PRO A 179 12.05 -2.46 2.32
C PRO A 179 11.17 -1.24 2.02
N PHE A 180 11.73 -0.26 1.31
CA PHE A 180 10.91 0.76 0.65
C PHE A 180 10.15 0.14 -0.52
N PHE A 181 8.82 0.22 -0.50
CA PHE A 181 7.98 -0.13 -1.65
C PHE A 181 6.64 0.60 -1.62
N ALA A 182 6.00 0.67 -2.79
CA ALA A 182 4.58 0.91 -2.90
C ALA A 182 3.99 0.12 -4.07
N TRP A 183 2.73 -0.24 -3.97
CA TRP A 183 1.95 -0.75 -5.08
C TRP A 183 0.53 -0.23 -5.03
N CYS A 184 -0.12 -0.20 -6.18
CA CYS A 184 -1.51 0.16 -6.35
C CYS A 184 -2.23 -0.93 -7.11
N TRP A 185 -3.42 -1.31 -6.64
CA TRP A 185 -4.36 -2.18 -7.35
C TRP A 185 -5.63 -1.40 -7.66
N ARG A 186 -6.12 -1.50 -8.90
CA ARG A 186 -7.45 -1.02 -9.30
C ARG A 186 -8.39 -2.21 -9.28
N LEU A 187 -9.29 -2.21 -8.31
CA LEU A 187 -10.29 -3.24 -8.08
C LEU A 187 -11.59 -2.85 -8.80
N ALA A 188 -12.26 -3.85 -9.35
CA ALA A 188 -13.59 -3.76 -9.91
C ALA A 188 -14.46 -4.92 -9.37
N PRO A 189 -15.78 -4.90 -9.61
CA PRO A 189 -16.66 -6.01 -9.29
C PRO A 189 -16.14 -7.35 -9.80
N ALA A 190 -16.53 -8.42 -9.11
CA ALA A 190 -16.00 -9.77 -9.30
C ALA A 190 -16.21 -10.34 -10.72
N ASP A 191 -17.16 -9.83 -11.49
CA ASP A 191 -17.45 -10.23 -12.87
C ASP A 191 -16.67 -9.44 -13.93
N ALA A 192 -15.92 -8.40 -13.53
CA ALA A 192 -15.10 -7.60 -14.44
C ALA A 192 -13.88 -8.38 -14.97
N ALA A 193 -13.51 -8.08 -16.21
CA ALA A 193 -12.33 -8.67 -16.86
C ALA A 193 -11.03 -8.23 -16.17
N GLY A 194 -10.32 -9.18 -15.57
CA GLY A 194 -9.10 -8.94 -14.80
C GLY A 194 -8.64 -10.20 -14.08
N THR A 195 -7.74 -10.05 -13.11
CA THR A 195 -7.35 -11.16 -12.24
C THR A 195 -8.35 -11.31 -11.10
N GLY A 196 -9.23 -12.32 -11.18
CA GLY A 196 -10.19 -12.62 -10.13
C GLY A 196 -9.53 -13.17 -8.88
N LEU A 197 -9.75 -12.51 -7.74
CA LEU A 197 -9.25 -12.94 -6.43
C LEU A 197 -10.41 -13.16 -5.45
N ARG A 198 -10.19 -14.09 -4.52
CA ARG A 198 -11.04 -14.35 -3.37
C ARG A 198 -10.20 -14.25 -2.11
N LEU A 199 -10.73 -13.54 -1.11
CA LEU A 199 -10.19 -13.47 0.24
C LEU A 199 -11.17 -14.11 1.22
N ALA A 200 -10.76 -15.22 1.83
CA ALA A 200 -11.49 -15.86 2.91
C ALA A 200 -10.71 -15.72 4.23
N TRP A 201 -11.43 -15.78 5.34
CA TRP A 201 -10.82 -15.67 6.65
C TRP A 201 -11.55 -16.55 7.66
N GLN A 202 -10.81 -17.10 8.61
CA GLN A 202 -11.33 -17.92 9.69
C GLN A 202 -10.53 -17.71 10.97
N ALA A 203 -11.20 -17.84 12.12
CA ALA A 203 -10.52 -17.84 13.40
C ALA A 203 -9.43 -18.93 13.43
N ALA A 204 -8.28 -18.58 13.97
CA ALA A 204 -7.09 -19.42 14.07
C ALA A 204 -6.43 -19.23 15.44
N GLU A 205 -7.25 -19.10 16.49
CA GLU A 205 -6.79 -19.01 17.88
C GLU A 205 -5.90 -20.22 18.22
N GLY A 206 -4.70 -19.95 18.74
CA GLY A 206 -3.73 -20.98 19.08
C GLY A 206 -2.99 -21.60 17.89
N ALA A 207 -3.31 -21.24 16.64
CA ALA A 207 -2.49 -21.61 15.50
C ALA A 207 -1.16 -20.82 15.53
N PRO A 208 -0.04 -21.43 15.07
CA PRO A 208 1.21 -20.70 14.93
C PRO A 208 1.05 -19.56 13.92
N GLN A 209 1.66 -18.42 14.20
CA GLN A 209 1.74 -17.31 13.24
C GLN A 209 2.56 -17.74 12.02
N THR A 210 2.22 -17.19 10.85
CA THR A 210 3.04 -17.38 9.65
C THR A 210 4.41 -16.77 9.91
N ALA A 211 5.46 -17.58 9.79
CA ALA A 211 6.82 -17.09 9.94
C ALA A 211 7.16 -16.09 8.82
N PRO A 212 7.98 -15.05 9.10
CA PRO A 212 8.39 -14.11 8.09
C PRO A 212 9.14 -14.81 6.95
N GLY A 213 8.75 -14.48 5.72
CA GLY A 213 9.39 -14.98 4.51
C GLY A 213 10.52 -14.06 4.03
N LEU A 214 10.89 -14.24 2.75
CA LEU A 214 11.84 -13.35 2.06
C LEU A 214 11.30 -11.92 1.90
N LEU A 215 9.98 -11.78 1.77
CA LEU A 215 9.28 -10.53 1.52
C LEU A 215 8.35 -10.23 2.70
N PRO A 216 8.07 -8.95 2.99
CA PRO A 216 6.93 -8.62 3.84
C PRO A 216 5.63 -9.10 3.20
N HIS A 217 4.63 -9.41 4.03
CA HIS A 217 3.35 -9.96 3.60
C HIS A 217 2.68 -9.11 2.51
N ALA A 218 2.69 -7.79 2.69
CA ALA A 218 2.12 -6.85 1.72
C ALA A 218 2.78 -6.90 0.34
N LEU A 219 4.09 -7.15 0.27
CA LEU A 219 4.82 -7.27 -1.00
C LEU A 219 4.68 -8.69 -1.59
N ASP A 220 4.58 -9.72 -0.74
CA ASP A 220 4.28 -11.08 -1.17
C ASP A 220 2.87 -11.22 -1.77
N LEU A 221 1.90 -10.43 -1.30
CA LEU A 221 0.58 -10.33 -1.94
C LEU A 221 0.64 -9.73 -3.34
N HIS A 222 1.49 -8.73 -3.56
CA HIS A 222 1.73 -8.20 -4.90
C HIS A 222 2.41 -9.25 -5.79
N ARG A 223 3.41 -9.97 -5.27
CA ARG A 223 4.02 -11.11 -5.97
C ARG A 223 2.97 -12.17 -6.32
N PHE A 224 2.10 -12.51 -5.38
CA PHE A 224 1.01 -13.48 -5.56
C PHE A 224 0.09 -13.06 -6.69
N LEU A 225 -0.31 -11.78 -6.79
CA LEU A 225 -1.11 -11.26 -7.91
C LEU A 225 -0.42 -11.47 -9.26
N LEU A 226 0.89 -11.20 -9.36
CA LEU A 226 1.67 -11.30 -10.60
C LEU A 226 2.05 -12.75 -10.96
N GLY A 227 2.10 -13.64 -9.97
CA GLY A 227 2.47 -15.05 -10.11
C GLY A 227 1.35 -15.93 -10.68
N GLN A 228 1.47 -17.24 -10.47
CA GLN A 228 0.48 -18.25 -10.87
C GLN A 228 0.09 -19.18 -9.73
N ASP A 229 0.52 -18.87 -8.50
CA ASP A 229 0.17 -19.65 -7.32
C ASP A 229 -1.36 -19.68 -7.15
N ALA A 230 -1.91 -20.85 -6.82
CA ALA A 230 -3.35 -21.01 -6.66
C ALA A 230 -3.88 -20.29 -5.42
N SER A 231 -3.07 -20.23 -4.36
CA SER A 231 -3.42 -19.63 -3.08
C SER A 231 -2.21 -19.12 -2.30
N LEU A 232 -2.45 -18.15 -1.41
CA LEU A 232 -1.51 -17.67 -0.40
C LEU A 232 -2.23 -17.64 0.95
N GLU A 233 -1.61 -18.20 2.00
CA GLU A 233 -2.15 -18.19 3.36
C GLU A 233 -1.26 -17.36 4.28
N HIS A 234 -1.90 -16.55 5.12
CA HIS A 234 -1.22 -15.78 6.16
C HIS A 234 -2.00 -15.87 7.47
N VAL A 235 -1.34 -16.30 8.55
CA VAL A 235 -1.89 -16.39 9.90
C VAL A 235 -1.24 -15.32 10.77
N SER A 236 -2.06 -14.39 11.23
CA SER A 236 -1.63 -13.23 12.01
C SER A 236 -2.65 -12.96 13.10
N GLN A 237 -2.22 -12.67 14.33
CA GLN A 237 -3.09 -12.21 15.42
C GLN A 237 -4.34 -13.10 15.67
N GLY A 238 -4.18 -14.44 15.58
CA GLY A 238 -5.28 -15.39 15.79
C GLY A 238 -6.29 -15.46 14.64
N GLN A 239 -5.97 -14.86 13.49
CA GLN A 239 -6.79 -14.86 12.28
C GLN A 239 -6.01 -15.50 11.14
N ARG A 240 -6.63 -16.46 10.45
CA ARG A 240 -6.11 -17.00 9.18
C ARG A 240 -6.78 -16.27 8.02
N TRP A 241 -5.97 -15.81 7.07
CA TRP A 241 -6.36 -15.20 5.81
C TRP A 241 -5.93 -16.11 4.67
N CYS A 242 -6.87 -16.47 3.81
CA CYS A 242 -6.65 -17.33 2.65
C CYS A 242 -7.00 -16.56 1.38
N TRP A 243 -5.98 -16.25 0.60
CA TRP A 243 -6.09 -15.67 -0.74
C TRP A 243 -6.12 -16.79 -1.77
N SER A 244 -7.00 -16.71 -2.76
CA SER A 244 -7.06 -17.69 -3.86
C SER A 244 -7.47 -17.03 -5.17
N ARG A 245 -6.96 -17.56 -6.28
CA ARG A 245 -7.41 -17.15 -7.62
C ARG A 245 -8.81 -17.70 -7.93
N ARG A 246 -9.64 -16.89 -8.56
CA ARG A 246 -10.94 -17.32 -9.12
C ARG A 246 -10.69 -17.85 -10.53
N VAL A 247 -11.19 -19.06 -10.79
CA VAL A 247 -11.11 -19.76 -12.09
C VAL A 247 -12.32 -19.39 -12.93
#